data_AF-A0A7W1F4M1-F1
#
_entry.id   AF-A0A7W1F4M1-F1
#
_cell.length_a   1.000
_cell.length_b   1.000
_cell.length_c   1.000
_cell.angle_alpha   90.00
_cell.angle_beta   90.00
_cell.angle_gamma   90.00
#
_symmetry.space_group_name_H-M   'P 1'
#
loop_
_entity.id
_entity.type
_entity.pdbx_description
1 polymer ?
#
loop_
_entity_poly.entity_id
_entity_poly.type
_entity_poly.pdbx_seq_one_letter_code
_entity_poly.pdbx_strand_id
1 'polypeptide(L)'
;MRTSIIVVMALALVGCRAHLPTEPPMTATRSYDFRFGTENAGYFEISDTGREITMNAVFAMDGQTYENPFAVRHDGQRVTAYRCGDGEWQALPPGSDKYPTSAYPLLVPRVRDRLTYVAINEGSGEEHPDTELVRTGGIVTESRGGKVSRVFHVDAERGIWKIEWGGGAVSELRAGKAEALAGSPIRE
;
A
#
# COMPACT_ATOMS: atom_id res chain seq x y z
N MET A 1 27.05 73.42 23.27
CA MET A 1 25.70 72.92 22.94
C MET A 1 25.85 71.86 21.85
N ARG A 2 25.63 70.59 22.18
CA ARG A 2 25.64 69.48 21.22
C ARG A 2 24.41 68.61 21.51
N THR A 3 23.47 68.67 20.59
CA THR A 3 22.22 67.90 20.56
C THR A 3 22.56 66.44 20.29
N SER A 4 22.21 65.53 21.20
CA SER A 4 22.30 64.09 20.96
C SER A 4 20.90 63.55 20.69
N ILE A 5 20.77 62.91 19.54
CA ILE A 5 19.54 62.33 18.99
C ILE A 5 19.31 60.97 19.63
N ILE A 6 18.10 60.76 20.16
CA ILE A 6 17.62 59.46 20.66
C ILE A 6 17.20 58.63 19.45
N VAL A 7 17.87 57.50 19.22
CA VAL A 7 17.46 56.49 18.23
C VAL A 7 16.59 55.46 18.94
N VAL A 8 15.30 55.46 18.62
CA VAL A 8 14.34 54.43 19.05
C VAL A 8 14.44 53.26 18.06
N MET A 9 14.99 52.13 18.51
CA MET A 9 14.90 50.87 17.77
C MET A 9 13.51 50.25 17.97
N ALA A 10 12.75 50.16 16.88
CA ALA A 10 11.51 49.39 16.82
C ALA A 10 11.84 47.90 16.72
N LEU A 11 11.34 47.11 17.69
CA LEU A 11 11.36 45.65 17.67
C LEU A 11 10.34 45.17 16.62
N ALA A 12 10.80 44.65 15.49
CA ALA A 12 9.96 43.93 14.55
C ALA A 12 9.80 42.49 15.04
N LEU A 13 8.63 42.18 15.60
CA LEU A 13 8.17 40.81 15.82
C LEU A 13 7.92 40.15 14.46
N VAL A 14 8.93 39.39 14.00
CA VAL A 14 8.78 38.46 12.88
C VAL A 14 7.83 37.35 13.34
N GLY A 15 6.61 37.39 12.84
CA GLY A 15 5.61 36.36 13.09
C GLY A 15 6.10 35.01 12.58
N CYS A 16 6.27 34.05 13.49
CA CYS A 16 6.34 32.63 13.14
C CYS A 16 5.02 32.25 12.46
N ARG A 17 4.98 32.27 11.13
CA ARG A 17 3.96 31.52 10.39
C ARG A 17 4.22 30.05 10.67
N ALA A 18 3.34 29.44 11.46
CA ALA A 18 3.24 28.00 11.54
C ALA A 18 3.20 27.45 10.10
N HIS A 19 4.22 26.69 9.74
CA HIS A 19 4.23 25.93 8.50
C HIS A 19 3.14 24.85 8.69
N LEU A 20 1.93 25.15 8.25
CA LEU A 20 0.88 24.14 8.18
C LEU A 20 1.42 23.04 7.26
N PRO A 21 1.43 21.77 7.69
CA PRO A 21 1.83 20.69 6.80
C PRO A 21 0.89 20.72 5.61
N THR A 22 1.46 20.95 4.42
CA THR A 22 0.76 20.77 3.17
C THR A 22 0.23 19.34 3.18
N GLU A 23 -1.08 19.15 3.00
CA GLU A 23 -1.64 17.81 2.89
C GLU A 23 -0.80 17.02 1.88
N PRO A 24 -0.35 15.79 2.22
CA PRO A 24 0.41 14.99 1.28
C PRO A 24 -0.40 14.87 0.00
N PRO A 25 0.22 15.05 -1.20
CA PRO A 25 -0.50 14.89 -2.44
C PRO A 25 -1.16 13.51 -2.44
N MET A 26 -2.48 13.47 -2.71
CA MET A 26 -3.17 12.18 -2.88
C MET A 26 -2.39 11.37 -3.92
N THR A 27 -1.84 10.23 -3.50
CA THR A 27 -1.15 9.35 -4.44
C THR A 27 -2.19 8.81 -5.41
N ALA A 28 -1.95 8.96 -6.71
CA ALA A 28 -2.89 8.51 -7.74
C ALA A 28 -3.22 7.02 -7.57
N THR A 29 -4.49 6.65 -7.75
CA THR A 29 -4.91 5.24 -7.78
C THR A 29 -4.11 4.50 -8.85
N ARG A 30 -3.52 3.37 -8.44
CA ARG A 30 -2.79 2.46 -9.33
C ARG A 30 -3.71 1.32 -9.73
N SER A 31 -3.91 1.14 -11.03
CA SER A 31 -4.74 0.08 -11.58
C SER A 31 -3.86 -1.02 -12.20
N TYR A 32 -4.19 -2.26 -11.90
CA TYR A 32 -3.54 -3.46 -12.41
C TYR A 32 -4.58 -4.32 -13.11
N ASP A 33 -4.16 -5.07 -14.13
CA ASP A 33 -4.97 -6.20 -14.56
C ASP A 33 -4.97 -7.31 -13.49
N PHE A 34 -5.91 -8.24 -13.59
CA PHE A 34 -5.94 -9.43 -12.74
C PHE A 34 -6.17 -10.67 -13.60
N ARG A 35 -5.14 -11.51 -13.71
CA ARG A 35 -5.08 -12.64 -14.64
C ARG A 35 -4.95 -13.98 -13.92
N PHE A 36 -5.55 -15.01 -14.49
CA PHE A 36 -5.24 -16.41 -14.20
C PHE A 36 -4.55 -17.00 -15.44
N GLY A 37 -3.27 -17.32 -15.33
CA GLY A 37 -2.46 -17.68 -16.51
C GLY A 37 -2.36 -16.51 -17.50
N THR A 38 -2.84 -16.71 -18.73
CA THR A 38 -2.81 -15.68 -19.79
C THR A 38 -4.11 -14.89 -19.92
N GLU A 39 -5.18 -15.29 -19.23
CA GLU A 39 -6.52 -14.72 -19.40
C GLU A 39 -6.75 -13.58 -18.41
N ASN A 40 -7.25 -12.45 -18.90
CA ASN A 40 -7.67 -11.33 -18.06
C ASN A 40 -9.03 -11.63 -17.43
N ALA A 41 -9.04 -11.84 -16.13
CA ALA A 41 -10.24 -12.14 -15.36
C ALA A 41 -10.87 -10.87 -14.75
N GLY A 42 -10.14 -9.76 -14.69
CA GLY A 42 -10.56 -8.63 -13.86
C GLY A 42 -9.52 -7.54 -13.71
N TYR A 43 -9.64 -6.77 -12.65
CA TYR A 43 -8.71 -5.72 -12.30
C TYR A 43 -8.44 -5.69 -10.81
N PHE A 44 -7.36 -5.02 -10.44
CA PHE A 44 -6.98 -4.77 -9.05
C PHE A 44 -6.53 -3.32 -8.90
N GLU A 45 -7.05 -2.61 -7.90
CA GLU A 45 -6.70 -1.21 -7.64
C GLU A 45 -6.07 -1.04 -6.27
N ILE A 46 -5.11 -0.11 -6.18
CA ILE A 46 -4.52 0.37 -4.93
C ILE A 46 -4.63 1.89 -4.91
N SER A 47 -5.20 2.46 -3.86
CA SER A 47 -5.13 3.89 -3.57
C SER A 47 -4.45 4.09 -2.21
N ASP A 48 -3.61 5.13 -2.10
CA ASP A 48 -2.91 5.48 -0.88
C ASP A 48 -3.08 6.99 -0.63
N THR A 49 -3.60 7.34 0.53
CA THR A 49 -3.82 8.74 0.96
C THR A 49 -2.70 9.26 1.87
N GLY A 50 -1.67 8.46 2.11
CA GLY A 50 -0.60 8.71 3.09
C GLY A 50 -0.96 8.33 4.53
N ARG A 51 -2.22 7.95 4.78
CA ARG A 51 -2.71 7.46 6.09
C ARG A 51 -3.57 6.20 5.97
N GLU A 52 -4.16 5.99 4.80
CA GLU A 52 -5.00 4.84 4.50
C GLU A 52 -4.68 4.34 3.10
N ILE A 53 -4.40 3.04 3.01
CA ILE A 53 -4.26 2.29 1.76
C ILE A 53 -5.55 1.50 1.57
N THR A 54 -6.23 1.71 0.45
CA THR A 54 -7.38 0.90 0.04
C THR A 54 -7.01 0.07 -1.17
N MET A 55 -7.51 -1.15 -1.21
CA MET A 55 -7.25 -2.13 -2.24
C MET A 55 -8.54 -2.84 -2.61
N ASN A 56 -8.73 -3.12 -3.89
CA ASN A 56 -9.87 -3.91 -4.32
C ASN A 56 -9.51 -4.74 -5.56
N ALA A 57 -9.69 -6.05 -5.47
CA ALA A 57 -9.64 -6.94 -6.63
C ALA A 57 -11.07 -7.27 -7.05
N VAL A 58 -11.41 -7.00 -8.30
CA VAL A 58 -12.70 -7.37 -8.90
C VAL A 58 -12.41 -8.27 -10.10
N PHE A 59 -12.90 -9.50 -10.08
CA PHE A 59 -12.62 -10.47 -11.13
C PHE A 59 -13.76 -11.47 -11.32
N ALA A 60 -13.85 -12.04 -12.52
CA ALA A 60 -14.79 -13.11 -12.82
C ALA A 60 -14.09 -14.48 -12.79
N MET A 61 -14.72 -15.45 -12.15
CA MET A 61 -14.27 -16.84 -12.12
C MET A 61 -15.51 -17.74 -12.03
N ASP A 62 -15.53 -18.86 -12.76
CA ASP A 62 -16.66 -19.80 -12.79
C ASP A 62 -18.04 -19.15 -13.04
N GLY A 63 -18.06 -18.10 -13.88
CA GLY A 63 -19.27 -17.37 -14.24
C GLY A 63 -19.80 -16.43 -13.15
N GLN A 64 -19.08 -16.24 -12.05
CA GLN A 64 -19.42 -15.31 -10.98
C GLN A 64 -18.42 -14.15 -10.90
N THR A 65 -18.89 -12.97 -10.51
CA THR A 65 -18.02 -11.84 -10.18
C THR A 65 -17.72 -11.87 -8.69
N TYR A 66 -16.45 -11.78 -8.34
CA TYR A 66 -15.93 -11.66 -6.99
C TYR A 66 -15.35 -10.28 -6.78
N GLU A 67 -15.52 -9.76 -5.57
CA GLU A 67 -14.96 -8.50 -5.12
C GLU A 67 -14.28 -8.73 -3.78
N ASN A 68 -13.02 -8.30 -3.66
CA ASN A 68 -12.21 -8.49 -2.46
C ASN A 68 -11.65 -7.13 -1.99
N PRO A 69 -12.45 -6.33 -1.26
CA PRO A 69 -12.02 -5.05 -0.75
C PRO A 69 -11.17 -5.23 0.52
N PHE A 70 -10.05 -4.52 0.60
CA PHE A 70 -9.22 -4.43 1.79
C PHE A 70 -8.84 -2.98 2.06
N ALA A 71 -8.71 -2.63 3.34
CA ALA A 71 -8.22 -1.32 3.74
C ALA A 71 -7.28 -1.43 4.93
N VAL A 72 -6.24 -0.58 4.93
CA VAL A 72 -5.18 -0.56 5.93
C VAL A 72 -4.93 0.89 6.34
N ARG A 73 -5.01 1.18 7.63
CA ARG A 73 -4.60 2.47 8.20
C ARG A 73 -3.18 2.39 8.72
N HIS A 74 -2.40 3.45 8.55
CA HIS A 74 -1.02 3.52 9.01
C HIS A 74 -0.61 4.92 9.44
N ASP A 75 0.45 5.00 10.23
CA ASP A 75 1.10 6.25 10.63
C ASP A 75 2.31 6.63 9.73
N GLY A 76 2.47 5.91 8.62
CA GLY A 76 3.58 6.05 7.68
C GLY A 76 4.77 5.15 7.99
N GLN A 77 4.78 4.51 9.17
CA GLN A 77 5.78 3.52 9.60
C GLN A 77 5.13 2.17 9.95
N ARG A 78 3.93 2.16 10.52
CA ARG A 78 3.28 0.94 11.02
C ARG A 78 1.81 0.95 10.67
N VAL A 79 1.25 -0.26 10.55
CA VAL A 79 -0.19 -0.43 10.43
C VAL A 79 -0.81 -0.23 11.81
N THR A 80 -1.87 0.56 11.86
CA THR A 80 -2.62 0.87 13.08
C THR A 80 -3.98 0.18 13.11
N ALA A 81 -4.58 -0.06 11.94
CA ALA A 81 -5.81 -0.83 11.82
C ALA A 81 -5.96 -1.42 10.41
N TYR A 82 -6.81 -2.43 10.28
CA TYR A 82 -7.15 -3.03 8.99
C TYR A 82 -8.63 -3.44 8.91
N ARG A 83 -9.13 -3.61 7.70
CA ARG A 83 -10.51 -4.07 7.42
C ARG A 83 -10.55 -4.92 6.16
N CYS A 84 -11.42 -5.92 6.16
CA CYS A 84 -11.81 -6.71 4.99
C CYS A 84 -13.28 -6.40 4.64
N GLY A 85 -13.56 -6.11 3.38
CA GLY A 85 -14.89 -5.73 2.90
C GLY A 85 -15.49 -4.55 3.66
N ASP A 86 -16.79 -4.63 3.90
CA ASP A 86 -17.57 -3.66 4.70
C ASP A 86 -17.54 -3.97 6.20
N GLY A 87 -16.61 -4.81 6.65
CA GLY A 87 -16.50 -5.19 8.07
C GLY A 87 -16.11 -4.04 9.01
N GLU A 88 -15.94 -4.36 10.28
CA GLU A 88 -15.42 -3.41 11.25
C GLU A 88 -13.91 -3.25 11.14
N TRP A 89 -13.40 -2.07 11.51
CA TRP A 89 -11.97 -1.85 11.62
C TRP A 89 -11.39 -2.61 12.81
N GLN A 90 -10.37 -3.41 12.54
CA GLN A 90 -9.62 -4.13 13.55
C GLN A 90 -8.36 -3.34 13.89
N ALA A 91 -8.32 -2.79 15.10
CA ALA A 91 -7.16 -2.05 15.60
C ALA A 91 -6.02 -3.01 15.97
N LEU A 92 -4.79 -2.63 15.65
CA LEU A 92 -3.60 -3.34 16.09
C LEU A 92 -3.04 -2.70 17.36
N PRO A 93 -2.45 -3.49 18.28
CA PRO A 93 -1.77 -2.93 19.44
C PRO A 93 -0.66 -1.95 19.03
N PRO A 94 -0.47 -0.83 19.76
CA PRO A 94 0.62 0.09 19.51
C PRO A 94 1.99 -0.62 19.55
N GLY A 95 2.84 -0.36 18.56
CA GLY A 95 4.16 -0.97 18.47
C GLY A 95 4.18 -2.44 18.01
N SER A 96 3.03 -3.01 17.65
CA SER A 96 2.93 -4.36 17.09
C SER A 96 3.72 -4.49 15.77
N ASP A 97 4.39 -5.64 15.61
CA ASP A 97 4.99 -6.09 14.34
C ASP A 97 4.06 -7.04 13.56
N LYS A 98 2.75 -6.99 13.85
CA LYS A 98 1.72 -7.69 13.10
C LYS A 98 1.25 -6.84 11.93
N TYR A 99 1.09 -7.46 10.77
CA TYR A 99 0.64 -6.77 9.57
C TYR A 99 -0.39 -7.62 8.82
N PRO A 100 -1.53 -7.04 8.40
CA PRO A 100 -2.46 -7.73 7.50
C PRO A 100 -1.75 -8.07 6.19
N THR A 101 -2.11 -9.16 5.51
CA THR A 101 -1.42 -9.56 4.27
C THR A 101 -1.51 -8.48 3.17
N SER A 102 -2.55 -7.65 3.19
CA SER A 102 -2.75 -6.51 2.31
C SER A 102 -1.83 -5.32 2.61
N ALA A 103 -1.09 -5.29 3.72
CA ALA A 103 -0.12 -4.21 4.02
C ALA A 103 1.14 -4.22 3.13
N TYR A 104 1.26 -5.14 2.18
CA TYR A 104 2.45 -5.25 1.33
C TYR A 104 2.84 -3.95 0.58
N PRO A 105 1.93 -3.03 0.15
CA PRO A 105 2.34 -1.78 -0.48
C PRO A 105 3.16 -0.90 0.48
N LEU A 106 2.91 -1.01 1.79
CA LEU A 106 3.67 -0.32 2.83
C LEU A 106 5.01 -1.01 3.11
N LEU A 107 5.04 -2.35 3.08
CA LEU A 107 6.19 -3.16 3.50
C LEU A 107 7.25 -3.34 2.41
N VAL A 108 6.84 -3.71 1.19
CA VAL A 108 7.74 -4.08 0.07
C VAL A 108 8.75 -2.97 -0.27
N PRO A 109 8.39 -1.67 -0.30
CA PRO A 109 9.36 -0.60 -0.55
C PRO A 109 10.47 -0.47 0.51
N ARG A 110 10.24 -1.01 1.70
CA ARG A 110 11.17 -0.91 2.85
C ARG A 110 12.14 -2.07 2.95
N VAL A 111 11.87 -3.16 2.25
CA VAL A 111 12.74 -4.34 2.23
C VAL A 111 14.06 -3.95 1.57
N ARG A 112 15.16 -3.92 2.34
CA ARG A 112 16.52 -3.74 1.82
C ARG A 112 17.09 -5.08 1.39
N ASP A 113 17.25 -5.99 2.34
CA ASP A 113 17.66 -7.38 2.08
C ASP A 113 16.57 -8.35 2.55
N ARG A 114 16.13 -8.18 3.80
CA ARG A 114 15.13 -9.04 4.46
C ARG A 114 14.26 -8.23 5.42
N LEU A 115 13.00 -8.62 5.55
CA LEU A 115 12.08 -8.16 6.58
C LEU A 115 11.26 -9.35 7.08
N THR A 116 11.25 -9.57 8.39
CA THR A 116 10.43 -10.60 9.04
C THR A 116 9.33 -9.92 9.84
N TYR A 117 8.12 -10.49 9.80
CA TYR A 117 6.96 -9.95 10.50
C TYR A 117 5.90 -11.03 10.72
N VAL A 118 4.91 -10.73 11.56
CA VAL A 118 3.75 -11.61 11.77
C VAL A 118 2.66 -11.21 10.78
N ALA A 119 2.38 -12.05 9.80
CA ALA A 119 1.27 -11.78 8.88
C ALA A 119 -0.06 -12.17 9.52
N ILE A 120 -1.10 -11.36 9.33
CA ILE A 120 -2.48 -11.68 9.69
C ILE A 120 -3.27 -11.91 8.40
N ASN A 121 -3.85 -13.09 8.23
CA ASN A 121 -4.83 -13.34 7.17
C ASN A 121 -6.14 -12.64 7.53
N GLU A 122 -6.45 -11.54 6.86
CA GLU A 122 -7.57 -10.66 7.21
C GLU A 122 -8.94 -11.32 7.13
N GLY A 123 -9.09 -12.35 6.29
CA GLY A 123 -10.35 -13.08 6.14
C GLY A 123 -10.62 -14.08 7.27
N SER A 124 -9.58 -14.58 7.95
CA SER A 124 -9.70 -15.60 9.00
C SER A 124 -9.22 -15.14 10.38
N GLY A 125 -8.42 -14.08 10.45
CA GLY A 125 -7.69 -13.66 11.64
C GLY A 125 -6.49 -14.54 11.98
N GLU A 126 -6.17 -15.56 11.17
CA GLU A 126 -5.04 -16.46 11.42
C GLU A 126 -3.71 -15.69 11.35
N GLU A 127 -2.84 -15.94 12.34
CA GLU A 127 -1.50 -15.36 12.42
C GLU A 127 -0.44 -16.33 11.89
N HIS A 128 0.48 -15.79 11.10
CA HIS A 128 1.63 -16.51 10.56
C HIS A 128 2.93 -15.84 11.05
N PRO A 129 3.51 -16.32 12.17
CA PRO A 129 4.59 -15.65 12.88
C PRO A 129 5.92 -15.61 12.10
N ASP A 130 6.12 -16.55 11.17
CA ASP A 130 7.35 -16.70 10.40
C ASP A 130 7.17 -16.23 8.95
N THR A 131 6.60 -15.04 8.76
CA THR A 131 6.47 -14.45 7.42
C THR A 131 7.69 -13.62 7.10
N GLU A 132 8.27 -13.84 5.92
CA GLU A 132 9.48 -13.16 5.48
C GLU A 132 9.29 -12.55 4.09
N LEU A 133 9.77 -11.32 3.94
CA LEU A 133 10.02 -10.68 2.65
C LEU A 133 11.53 -10.64 2.41
N VAL A 134 11.99 -11.18 1.30
CA VAL A 134 13.41 -11.18 0.91
C VAL A 134 13.56 -10.49 -0.43
N ARG A 135 14.46 -9.50 -0.52
CA ARG A 135 14.75 -8.78 -1.77
C ARG A 135 15.96 -9.40 -2.45
N THR A 136 15.83 -9.67 -3.75
CA THR A 136 16.94 -10.04 -4.64
C THR A 136 16.82 -9.22 -5.93
N GLY A 137 17.63 -8.17 -6.05
CA GLY A 137 17.54 -7.22 -7.15
C GLY A 137 16.18 -6.51 -7.22
N GLY A 138 15.51 -6.60 -8.36
CA GLY A 138 14.17 -6.05 -8.61
C GLY A 138 13.02 -6.94 -8.13
N ILE A 139 13.29 -8.00 -7.37
CA ILE A 139 12.27 -8.94 -6.90
C ILE A 139 12.22 -8.96 -5.38
N VAL A 140 11.03 -8.94 -4.80
CA VAL A 140 10.79 -9.21 -3.39
C VAL A 140 9.88 -10.43 -3.27
N THR A 141 10.34 -11.47 -2.61
CA THR A 141 9.59 -12.71 -2.41
C THR A 141 9.05 -12.76 -0.99
N GLU A 142 7.75 -12.99 -0.85
CA GLU A 142 7.12 -13.31 0.42
C GLU A 142 7.06 -14.82 0.63
N SER A 143 7.52 -15.29 1.78
CA SER A 143 7.40 -16.68 2.19
C SER A 143 6.72 -16.82 3.54
N ARG A 144 5.94 -17.89 3.73
CA ARG A 144 5.27 -18.25 5.00
C ARG A 144 5.54 -19.72 5.29
N GLY A 145 6.13 -20.02 6.44
CA GLY A 145 6.52 -21.40 6.78
C GLY A 145 7.46 -22.03 5.74
N GLY A 146 8.37 -21.23 5.17
CA GLY A 146 9.33 -21.66 4.14
C GLY A 146 8.76 -21.86 2.74
N LYS A 147 7.47 -21.62 2.50
CA LYS A 147 6.84 -21.69 1.18
C LYS A 147 6.61 -20.31 0.61
N VAL A 148 6.93 -20.11 -0.67
CA VAL A 148 6.63 -18.86 -1.38
C VAL A 148 5.12 -18.66 -1.43
N SER A 149 4.68 -17.53 -0.88
CA SER A 149 3.29 -17.11 -0.91
C SER A 149 3.03 -16.12 -2.04
N ARG A 150 3.92 -15.13 -2.22
CA ARG A 150 3.77 -14.06 -3.23
C ARG A 150 5.12 -13.63 -3.75
N VAL A 151 5.15 -13.11 -4.98
CA VAL A 151 6.34 -12.48 -5.57
C VAL A 151 5.98 -11.10 -6.08
N PHE A 152 6.75 -10.09 -5.69
CA PHE A 152 6.58 -8.71 -6.11
C PHE A 152 7.75 -8.32 -7.01
N HIS A 153 7.46 -7.83 -8.21
CA HIS A 153 8.46 -7.22 -9.08
C HIS A 153 8.42 -5.71 -8.88
N VAL A 154 9.58 -5.14 -8.58
CA VAL A 154 9.74 -3.76 -8.11
C VAL A 154 10.82 -3.08 -8.94
N ASP A 155 10.54 -1.86 -9.39
CA ASP A 155 11.56 -0.98 -9.97
C ASP A 155 11.47 0.43 -9.37
N ALA A 156 12.48 1.27 -9.66
CA ALA A 156 12.60 2.59 -9.06
C ALA A 156 11.57 3.61 -9.59
N GLU A 157 11.07 3.43 -10.80
CA GLU A 157 10.17 4.39 -11.47
C GLU A 157 8.70 4.10 -11.14
N ARG A 158 8.32 2.82 -11.14
CA ARG A 158 6.94 2.34 -11.01
C ARG A 158 6.65 1.79 -9.61
N GLY A 159 7.65 1.51 -8.79
CA GLY A 159 7.45 0.72 -7.58
C GLY A 159 7.02 -0.71 -7.92
N ILE A 160 6.01 -1.27 -7.25
CA ILE A 160 5.52 -2.64 -7.50
C ILE A 160 4.77 -2.69 -8.83
N TRP A 161 5.40 -3.11 -9.92
CA TRP A 161 4.76 -3.13 -11.24
C TRP A 161 4.10 -4.48 -11.56
N LYS A 162 4.47 -5.56 -10.87
CA LYS A 162 3.84 -6.88 -11.01
C LYS A 162 3.78 -7.62 -9.69
N ILE A 163 2.67 -8.34 -9.48
CA ILE A 163 2.41 -9.17 -8.32
C ILE A 163 2.04 -10.57 -8.80
N GLU A 164 2.76 -11.58 -8.33
CA GLU A 164 2.37 -12.98 -8.49
C GLU A 164 1.79 -13.43 -7.16
N TRP A 165 0.47 -13.66 -7.15
CA TRP A 165 -0.31 -13.90 -5.93
C TRP A 165 -0.18 -15.34 -5.40
N GLY A 166 0.49 -16.22 -6.16
CA GLY A 166 0.41 -17.67 -5.98
C GLY A 166 -0.77 -18.27 -6.77
N GLY A 167 -0.83 -19.59 -6.88
CA GLY A 167 -1.94 -20.30 -7.54
C GLY A 167 -2.14 -19.95 -9.03
N GLY A 168 -1.13 -19.38 -9.70
CA GLY A 168 -1.22 -18.95 -11.10
C GLY A 168 -1.87 -17.59 -11.33
N ALA A 169 -2.25 -16.87 -10.26
CA ALA A 169 -2.82 -15.53 -10.34
C ALA A 169 -1.73 -14.45 -10.40
N VAL A 170 -1.90 -13.48 -11.31
CA VAL A 170 -0.93 -12.41 -11.58
C VAL A 170 -1.65 -11.08 -11.77
N SER A 171 -1.06 -10.00 -11.27
CA SER A 171 -1.46 -8.63 -11.56
C SER A 171 -0.29 -7.81 -12.10
N GLU A 172 -0.51 -7.09 -13.20
CA GLU A 172 0.47 -6.17 -13.79
C GLU A 172 -0.09 -4.74 -13.86
N LEU A 173 0.73 -3.77 -13.50
CA LEU A 173 0.39 -2.35 -13.49
C LEU A 173 0.08 -1.88 -14.92
N ARG A 174 -1.03 -1.17 -15.08
CA ARG A 174 -1.47 -0.54 -16.33
C ARG A 174 -1.51 0.98 -16.18
N ALA A 175 -1.64 1.71 -17.30
CA ALA A 175 -1.69 3.17 -17.27
C ALA A 175 -2.94 3.70 -16.57
N GLY A 176 -4.02 2.91 -16.51
CA GLY A 176 -5.24 3.22 -15.78
C GLY A 176 -6.27 2.10 -15.87
N LYS A 177 -7.44 2.33 -15.25
CA LYS A 177 -8.51 1.33 -15.12
C LYS A 177 -9.01 0.79 -16.47
N ALA A 178 -9.19 1.65 -17.46
CA ALA A 178 -9.64 1.25 -18.79
C ALA A 178 -8.68 0.23 -19.45
N GLU A 179 -7.37 0.38 -19.28
CA GLU A 179 -6.38 -0.58 -19.79
C GLU A 179 -6.33 -1.85 -18.93
N ALA A 180 -6.46 -1.73 -17.61
CA ALA A 180 -6.58 -2.89 -16.71
C ALA A 180 -7.79 -3.78 -17.06
N LEU A 181 -8.89 -3.19 -17.50
CA LEU A 181 -10.10 -3.88 -17.93
C LEU A 181 -10.05 -4.36 -19.38
N ALA A 182 -9.06 -3.99 -20.18
CA ALA A 182 -9.00 -4.38 -21.58
C ALA A 182 -8.94 -5.91 -21.71
N GLY A 183 -9.94 -6.49 -22.39
CA GLY A 183 -10.09 -7.94 -22.56
C GLY A 183 -10.61 -8.68 -21.33
N SER A 184 -10.97 -7.98 -20.26
CA SER A 184 -11.62 -8.55 -19.07
C SER A 184 -13.11 -8.80 -19.33
N PRO A 185 -13.72 -9.82 -18.69
CA PRO A 185 -15.18 -9.97 -18.65
C PRO A 185 -15.89 -8.94 -17.76
N ILE A 186 -15.14 -8.19 -16.93
CA ILE A 186 -15.67 -7.14 -16.06
C ILE A 186 -15.95 -5.87 -16.88
N ARG A 187 -17.06 -5.19 -16.59
CA ARG A 187 -17.46 -3.92 -17.22
C ARG A 187 -17.24 -2.77 -16.26
N GLU A 188 -16.98 -1.57 -16.81
CA GLU A 188 -16.93 -0.31 -16.04
C GLU A 188 -18.29 0.10 -15.46
#